data_AF-A0A8S2WK49-F1
#
_entry.id   AF-A0A8S2WK49-F1
#
_cell.length_a   1.000
_cell.length_b   1.000
_cell.length_c   1.000
_cell.angle_alpha   90.00
_cell.angle_beta   90.00
_cell.angle_gamma   90.00
#
_symmetry.space_group_name_H-M   'P 1'
#
loop_
_entity.id
_entity.type
_entity.pdbx_description
1 polymer ?
#
loop_
_entity_poly.entity_id
_entity_poly.type
_entity_poly.pdbx_seq_one_letter_code
_entity_poly.pdbx_strand_id
1 'polypeptide(L)'
;NYLKAHRGSSRDLFVECCQRLDRKEFTCTGIDRNMAVPSAKVVCYKCGLNIFRELAYQFRVAMKPTDILPMTLRNRENCFYGKHCRTQYTKPAHAQKFNHACEQTKD
;
A
#
# COMPACT_ATOMS: atom_id res chain seq x y z
N ASN A 1 7.19 12.14 -4.80
CA ASN A 1 8.28 11.67 -5.67
C ASN A 1 7.75 10.77 -6.78
N TYR A 2 7.30 9.54 -6.52
CA TYR A 2 6.75 8.68 -7.59
C TYR A 2 5.44 9.22 -8.20
N LEU A 3 4.41 9.46 -7.38
CA LEU A 3 3.09 9.86 -7.86
C LEU A 3 3.16 11.15 -8.69
N LYS A 4 3.80 12.19 -8.13
CA LYS A 4 4.01 13.47 -8.83
C LYS A 4 4.67 13.31 -10.20
N ALA A 5 5.57 12.34 -10.37
CA ALA A 5 6.29 12.15 -11.62
C ALA A 5 5.58 11.23 -12.64
N HIS A 6 4.69 10.31 -12.19
CA HIS A 6 4.17 9.24 -13.06
C HIS A 6 2.66 9.03 -13.03
N ARG A 7 1.97 9.58 -12.02
CA ARG A 7 0.57 9.26 -11.71
C ARG A 7 -0.26 10.45 -11.21
N GLY A 8 0.33 11.65 -11.10
CA GLY A 8 -0.37 12.85 -10.63
C GLY A 8 -0.58 12.88 -9.11
N SER A 9 -1.83 13.06 -8.70
CA SER A 9 -2.26 13.32 -7.33
C SER A 9 -2.63 12.04 -6.56
N SER A 10 -2.84 12.17 -5.24
CA SER A 10 -3.39 11.09 -4.42
C SER A 10 -4.82 10.72 -4.81
N ARG A 11 -5.58 11.67 -5.41
CA ARG A 11 -6.92 11.40 -5.94
C ARG A 11 -6.85 10.48 -7.15
N ASP A 12 -5.89 10.70 -8.04
CA ASP A 12 -5.70 9.86 -9.23
C ASP A 12 -5.31 8.43 -8.82
N LEU A 13 -4.41 8.29 -7.84
CA LEU A 13 -4.09 7.01 -7.23
C LEU A 13 -5.34 6.33 -6.64
N PHE A 14 -6.19 7.08 -5.92
CA PHE A 14 -7.40 6.53 -5.33
C PHE A 14 -8.36 6.00 -6.40
N VAL A 15 -8.57 6.75 -7.49
CA VAL A 15 -9.40 6.32 -8.62
C VAL A 15 -8.84 5.03 -9.26
N GLU A 16 -7.53 4.95 -9.50
CA GLU A 16 -6.89 3.73 -10.03
C GLU A 16 -7.10 2.54 -9.08
N CYS A 17 -6.86 2.74 -7.78
CA CYS A 17 -7.09 1.73 -6.75
C CYS A 17 -8.55 1.24 -6.73
N CYS A 18 -9.53 2.15 -6.85
CA CYS A 18 -10.95 1.80 -6.97
C CYS A 18 -11.25 0.96 -8.21
N GLN A 19 -10.68 1.31 -9.37
CA GLN A 19 -10.84 0.53 -10.59
C GLN A 19 -10.23 -0.88 -10.47
N ARG A 20 -9.07 -1.00 -9.82
CA ARG A 20 -8.42 -2.29 -9.53
C ARG A 20 -9.21 -3.13 -8.54
N LEU A 21 -9.85 -2.48 -7.56
CA LEU A 21 -10.79 -3.11 -6.64
C LEU A 21 -12.02 -3.66 -7.39
N ASP A 22 -12.61 -2.89 -8.31
CA ASP A 22 -13.76 -3.33 -9.10
C ASP A 22 -13.44 -4.52 -10.02
N ARG A 23 -12.21 -4.56 -10.55
CA ARG A 23 -11.68 -5.71 -11.31
C ARG A 23 -11.26 -6.89 -10.44
N LYS A 24 -11.38 -6.79 -9.11
CA LYS A 24 -10.96 -7.79 -8.13
C LYS A 24 -9.47 -8.10 -8.14
N GLU A 25 -8.64 -7.19 -8.66
CA GLU A 25 -7.19 -7.27 -8.54
C GLU A 25 -6.72 -6.90 -7.12
N PHE A 26 -7.45 -5.98 -6.49
CA PHE A 26 -7.28 -5.61 -5.09
C PHE A 26 -8.46 -6.07 -4.25
N THR A 27 -8.20 -6.25 -2.96
CA THR A 27 -9.21 -6.57 -1.96
C THR A 27 -9.23 -5.50 -0.87
N CYS A 28 -10.34 -5.37 -0.15
CA CYS A 28 -10.40 -4.53 1.04
C CYS A 28 -11.19 -5.26 2.11
N THR A 29 -10.56 -5.45 3.27
CA THR A 29 -11.11 -6.18 4.41
C THR A 29 -11.38 -5.26 5.61
N GLY A 30 -10.94 -4.01 5.53
CA GLY A 30 -10.92 -3.06 6.66
C GLY A 30 -12.27 -2.50 7.12
N ILE A 31 -13.37 -2.75 6.41
CA ILE A 31 -14.72 -2.28 6.80
C ILE A 31 -15.63 -3.43 7.20
N ASP A 32 -15.59 -4.53 6.46
CA ASP A 32 -16.37 -5.72 6.74
C ASP A 32 -15.54 -6.93 6.30
N ARG A 33 -15.16 -7.78 7.25
CA ARG A 33 -14.35 -8.98 6.98
C ARG A 33 -15.12 -10.03 6.18
N ASN A 34 -16.44 -9.91 6.12
CA ASN A 34 -17.34 -10.88 5.51
C ASN A 34 -17.93 -10.41 4.18
N MET A 35 -17.60 -9.19 3.72
CA MET A 35 -18.18 -8.64 2.49
C MET A 35 -17.16 -7.83 1.70
N ALA A 36 -17.00 -8.17 0.41
CA ALA A 36 -16.24 -7.36 -0.52
C ALA A 36 -16.86 -5.96 -0.59
N VAL A 37 -16.05 -4.92 -0.38
CA VAL A 37 -16.49 -3.52 -0.47
C VAL A 37 -16.43 -3.09 -1.93
N PRO A 38 -17.57 -2.81 -2.61
CA PRO A 38 -17.55 -2.25 -3.96
C PRO A 38 -16.97 -0.83 -3.94
N SER A 39 -16.32 -0.37 -5.01
CA SER A 39 -15.77 0.99 -5.06
C SER A 39 -16.83 2.08 -4.88
N ALA A 40 -18.07 1.80 -5.29
CA ALA A 40 -19.21 2.71 -5.19
C ALA A 40 -19.83 2.80 -3.79
N LYS A 41 -19.34 2.05 -2.80
CA LYS A 41 -19.90 2.09 -1.44
C LYS A 41 -19.66 3.47 -0.82
N VAL A 42 -20.75 4.12 -0.42
CA VAL A 42 -20.68 5.38 0.35
C VAL A 42 -20.17 5.07 1.76
N VAL A 43 -19.11 5.76 2.17
CA VAL A 43 -18.47 5.58 3.48
C VAL A 43 -18.14 6.93 4.10
N CYS A 44 -18.02 6.97 5.43
CA CYS A 44 -17.51 8.18 6.10
C CYS A 44 -16.02 8.38 5.80
N TYR A 45 -15.52 9.59 6.05
CA TYR A 45 -14.11 9.94 5.80
C TYR A 45 -13.11 8.98 6.44
N LYS A 46 -13.32 8.61 7.71
CA LYS A 46 -12.42 7.69 8.45
C LYS A 46 -12.37 6.31 7.81
N CYS A 47 -13.53 5.78 7.41
CA CYS A 47 -13.63 4.50 6.72
C CYS A 47 -12.96 4.57 5.34
N GLY A 48 -13.22 5.63 4.57
CA GLY A 48 -12.57 5.86 3.27
C GLY A 48 -11.04 5.96 3.38
N LEU A 49 -10.52 6.62 4.41
CA LEU A 49 -9.08 6.72 4.64
C LEU A 49 -8.46 5.35 4.97
N ASN A 50 -9.14 4.51 5.73
CA ASN A 50 -8.67 3.16 6.03
C ASN A 50 -8.67 2.25 4.80
N ILE A 51 -9.73 2.29 3.98
CA ILE A 51 -9.75 1.62 2.66
C ILE A 51 -8.56 2.09 1.84
N PHE A 52 -8.38 3.41 1.73
CA PHE A 52 -7.34 3.95 0.87
C PHE A 52 -5.93 3.54 1.32
N ARG A 53 -5.67 3.44 2.63
CA ARG A 53 -4.41 2.91 3.16
C ARG A 53 -4.16 1.46 2.71
N GLU A 54 -5.17 0.60 2.79
CA GLU A 54 -5.08 -0.80 2.38
C GLU A 54 -4.86 -0.94 0.85
N LEU A 55 -5.58 -0.17 0.05
CA LEU A 55 -5.42 -0.17 -1.41
C LEU A 55 -4.08 0.44 -1.84
N ALA A 56 -3.63 1.52 -1.20
CA ALA A 56 -2.34 2.14 -1.48
C ALA A 56 -1.17 1.21 -1.15
N TYR A 57 -1.29 0.39 -0.10
CA TYR A 57 -0.32 -0.66 0.20
C TYR A 57 -0.27 -1.71 -0.92
N GLN A 58 -1.43 -2.23 -1.35
CA GLN A 58 -1.49 -3.19 -2.45
C GLN A 58 -0.94 -2.62 -3.76
N PHE A 59 -1.24 -1.35 -4.06
CA PHE A 59 -0.62 -0.62 -5.16
C PHE A 59 0.90 -0.63 -5.04
N ARG A 60 1.45 -0.25 -3.89
CA ARG A 60 2.90 -0.20 -3.68
C ARG A 60 3.56 -1.56 -3.83
N VAL A 61 2.93 -2.64 -3.37
CA VAL A 61 3.45 -4.01 -3.50
C VAL A 61 3.34 -4.53 -4.93
N ALA A 62 2.25 -4.20 -5.64
CA ALA A 62 2.03 -4.59 -7.02
C ALA A 62 2.92 -3.84 -8.02
N MET A 63 3.58 -2.74 -7.61
CA MET A 63 4.58 -2.06 -8.44
C MET A 63 5.75 -3.02 -8.71
N LYS A 64 5.93 -3.39 -9.99
CA LYS A 64 7.04 -4.26 -10.41
C LYS A 64 8.39 -3.57 -10.13
N PRO A 65 9.43 -4.31 -9.72
CA PRO A 65 10.75 -3.73 -9.46
C PRO A 65 11.39 -3.09 -10.71
N THR A 66 11.02 -3.49 -11.92
CA THR A 66 11.53 -2.87 -13.16
C THR A 66 10.91 -1.51 -13.45
N ASP A 67 9.75 -1.24 -12.85
CA ASP A 67 9.00 -0.04 -13.10
C ASP A 67 9.40 0.99 -12.03
N ILE A 68 10.40 1.81 -12.37
CA ILE A 68 10.52 3.20 -11.87
C ILE A 68 11.15 3.37 -10.46
N LEU A 69 11.36 2.30 -9.67
CA LEU A 69 12.00 2.42 -8.35
C LEU A 69 13.55 2.39 -8.44
N PRO A 70 14.27 3.31 -7.77
CA PRO A 70 15.73 3.27 -7.69
C PRO A 70 16.27 1.92 -7.18
N MET A 71 17.42 1.47 -7.70
CA MET A 71 18.08 0.23 -7.27
C MET A 71 18.27 0.14 -5.74
N THR A 72 18.57 1.28 -5.11
CA THR A 72 18.75 1.40 -3.65
C THR A 72 17.50 1.12 -2.83
N LEU A 73 16.31 1.19 -3.44
CA LEU A 73 15.05 0.79 -2.79
C LEU A 73 14.73 -0.68 -3.02
N ARG A 74 15.17 -1.23 -4.17
CA ARG A 74 14.87 -2.60 -4.60
C ARG A 74 15.71 -3.65 -3.90
N ASN A 75 16.96 -3.31 -3.60
CA ASN A 75 17.93 -4.23 -2.99
C ASN A 75 17.87 -4.24 -1.46
N ARG A 76 16.91 -3.56 -0.84
CA ARG A 76 16.75 -3.58 0.62
C ARG A 76 16.25 -4.95 1.06
N GLU A 77 16.86 -5.50 2.09
CA GLU A 77 16.38 -6.72 2.72
C GLU A 77 14.99 -6.49 3.35
N ASN A 78 14.13 -7.51 3.29
CA ASN A 78 12.82 -7.45 3.93
C ASN A 78 12.96 -7.42 5.46
N CYS A 79 12.22 -6.52 6.11
CA CYS A 79 12.06 -6.54 7.56
C CYS A 79 11.31 -7.80 7.97
N PHE A 80 11.76 -8.49 9.03
CA PHE A 80 11.07 -9.67 9.55
C PHE A 80 9.62 -9.40 9.95
N TYR A 81 9.33 -8.20 10.45
CA TYR A 81 7.98 -7.79 10.83
C TYR A 81 7.16 -7.20 9.67
N GLY A 82 7.77 -7.05 8.47
CA GLY A 82 7.11 -6.54 7.26
C GLY A 82 6.24 -5.29 7.48
N LYS A 83 5.05 -5.30 6.90
CA LYS A 83 4.03 -4.24 7.04
C LYS A 83 3.59 -3.97 8.47
N HIS A 84 3.82 -4.90 9.41
CA HIS A 84 3.43 -4.78 10.82
C HIS A 84 4.55 -4.23 11.73
N CYS A 85 5.75 -3.96 11.18
CA CYS A 85 6.87 -3.44 11.95
C CYS A 85 6.52 -2.11 12.64
N ARG A 86 6.55 -2.05 13.98
CA ARG A 86 6.31 -0.79 14.72
C ARG A 86 7.53 0.15 14.71
N THR A 87 8.73 -0.41 14.60
CA THR A 87 9.99 0.35 14.58
C THR A 87 10.12 1.24 13.35
N GLN A 88 9.42 0.92 12.25
CA GLN A 88 9.43 1.74 11.03
C GLN A 88 8.91 3.17 11.27
N TYR A 89 8.05 3.38 12.28
CA TYR A 89 7.46 4.69 12.58
C TYR A 89 8.36 5.58 13.44
N THR A 90 9.19 4.98 14.29
CA THR A 90 9.95 5.72 15.32
C THR A 90 11.45 5.79 15.04
N LYS A 91 11.97 4.95 14.14
CA LYS A 91 13.39 4.89 13.80
C LYS A 91 13.60 5.06 12.29
N PRO A 92 13.84 6.30 11.81
CA PRO A 92 14.05 6.56 10.38
C PRO A 92 15.18 5.73 9.76
N ALA A 93 16.27 5.50 10.49
CA ALA A 93 17.37 4.64 10.03
C ALA A 93 16.91 3.19 9.76
N HIS A 94 15.97 2.67 10.55
CA HIS A 94 15.37 1.35 10.32
C HIS A 94 14.51 1.33 9.05
N ALA A 95 13.64 2.34 8.89
CA ALA A 95 12.80 2.50 7.69
C ALA A 95 13.62 2.73 6.40
N GLN A 96 14.82 3.31 6.51
CA GLN A 96 15.74 3.46 5.39
C GLN A 96 16.49 2.17 5.06
N LYS A 97 16.86 1.38 6.08
CA LYS A 97 17.65 0.15 5.90
C LYS A 97 16.84 -1.01 5.32
N PHE A 98 15.61 -1.22 5.81
CA PHE A 98 14.81 -2.39 5.44
C PHE A 98 13.64 -2.05 4.52
N ASN A 99 13.18 -3.04 3.76
CA ASN A 99 11.90 -3.01 3.06
C ASN A 99 10.77 -3.42 4.00
N HIS A 100 9.69 -2.65 4.03
CA HIS A 100 8.46 -2.92 4.79
C HIS A 100 7.25 -3.19 3.89
N ALA A 101 7.39 -3.04 2.57
CA ALA A 101 6.41 -3.49 1.58
C ALA A 101 6.60 -5.00 1.34
N CYS A 102 6.43 -5.78 2.40
CA CYS A 102 6.56 -7.23 2.44
C CYS A 102 5.75 -7.79 3.62
N GLU A 103 5.45 -9.09 3.56
CA GLU A 103 4.74 -9.79 4.64
C GLU A 103 5.67 -10.09 5.83
N GLN A 104 5.07 -10.29 7.00
CA GLN A 104 5.76 -10.69 8.22
C GLN A 104 6.23 -12.15 8.10
N THR A 105 7.46 -12.42 8.50
CA THR A 105 8.08 -13.77 8.43
C THR A 105 8.49 -14.31 9.80
N LYS A 106 8.41 -13.50 10.86
CA LYS A 106 8.65 -13.90 12.26
C LYS A 106 7.67 -13.19 13.18
N ASP A 107 7.17 -13.93 14.17
CA ASP A 107 6.27 -13.44 15.22
C ASP A 107 7.03 -12.91 16.44
#